data_AF-A0A847NX47-F1
#
_entry.id   AF-A0A847NX47-F1
#
_cell.length_a   1.000
_cell.length_b   1.000
_cell.length_c   1.000
_cell.angle_alpha   90.00
_cell.angle_beta   90.00
_cell.angle_gamma   90.00
#
_symmetry.space_group_name_H-M   'P 1'
#
loop_
_entity.id
_entity.type
_entity.pdbx_description
1 polymer ?
#
loop_
_entity_poly.entity_id
_entity_poly.type
_entity_poly.pdbx_seq_one_letter_code
_entity_poly.pdbx_strand_id
1 'polypeptide(L)' 'MKIVTGQKPGKNTYVCQKCGQTVTLYDHTDILPPCPDCHGTIFHCYEVQNKSQYETGYTFLPDYHN' A
#
# COMPACT_ATOMS: atom_id res chain seq x y z
N MET A 1 6.69 9.97 7.18
CA MET A 1 6.83 10.65 5.86
C MET A 1 5.44 10.97 5.32
N LYS A 2 5.18 12.19 4.83
CA LYS A 2 3.89 12.54 4.17
C LYS A 2 4.02 12.33 2.67
N ILE A 3 3.01 11.75 2.04
CA ILE A 3 3.00 11.39 0.63
C ILE A 3 1.74 11.97 0.00
N VAL A 4 1.89 12.59 -1.16
CA VAL A 4 0.78 13.23 -1.88
C VAL A 4 0.49 12.45 -3.15
N THR A 5 -0.79 12.38 -3.52
CA THR A 5 -1.24 11.76 -4.77
C THR A 5 -0.57 12.37 -6.00
N GLY A 6 -0.51 11.62 -7.09
CA GLY A 6 0.16 12.06 -8.32
C GLY A 6 1.68 11.81 -8.30
N GLN A 7 2.24 11.41 -7.15
CA GLN A 7 3.63 10.98 -7.04
C GLN A 7 3.77 9.47 -7.27
N LYS A 8 5.00 9.04 -7.52
CA LYS A 8 5.41 7.63 -7.63
C LYS A 8 6.26 7.25 -6.41
N PRO A 9 5.66 7.05 -5.23
CA PRO A 9 6.39 6.76 -4.00
C PRO A 9 6.97 5.32 -3.96
N GLY A 10 6.62 4.48 -4.95
CA GLY A 10 7.09 3.11 -5.07
C GLY A 10 6.10 2.07 -4.55
N LYS A 11 6.49 0.79 -4.63
CA LYS A 11 5.68 -0.34 -4.14
C LYS A 11 5.59 -0.30 -2.61
N ASN A 12 4.42 0.02 -2.08
CA ASN A 12 4.14 -0.02 -0.64
C ASN A 12 2.63 0.07 -0.36
N THR A 13 2.26 -0.09 0.91
CA THR A 13 0.91 0.19 1.41
C THR A 13 0.86 1.59 2.01
N TYR A 14 -0.05 2.39 1.48
CA TYR A 14 -0.31 3.78 1.87
C TYR A 14 -1.63 3.87 2.60
N VAL A 15 -1.66 4.62 3.70
CA VAL A 15 -2.87 4.83 4.50
C VAL A 15 -3.30 6.29 4.37
N CYS A 16 -4.55 6.49 4.00
CA CYS A 16 -5.16 7.80 3.89
C CYS A 16 -5.21 8.47 5.26
N GLN A 17 -4.61 9.66 5.38
CA GLN A 17 -4.58 10.38 6.64
C GLN A 17 -5.99 10.87 7.07
N LYS A 18 -6.94 10.99 6.12
CA LYS A 18 -8.27 11.55 6.36
C LYS A 18 -9.29 10.53 6.88
N CYS A 19 -9.32 9.33 6.29
CA CYS A 19 -10.31 8.29 6.64
C CYS A 19 -9.70 6.95 7.08
N GLY A 20 -8.39 6.78 6.99
CA GLY A 20 -7.72 5.51 7.32
C GLY A 20 -7.75 4.45 6.23
N GLN A 21 -8.32 4.74 5.05
CA GLN A 21 -8.37 3.79 3.93
C GLN A 21 -6.97 3.43 3.43
N THR A 22 -6.75 2.15 3.14
CA THR A 22 -5.49 1.62 2.62
C THR A 22 -5.48 1.57 1.09
N VAL A 23 -4.34 1.94 0.50
CA VAL A 23 -4.07 1.86 -0.95
C VAL A 23 -2.71 1.19 -1.11
N THR A 24 -2.69 0.03 -1.75
CA THR A 24 -1.46 -0.72 -2.02
C THR A 24 -1.02 -0.47 -3.46
N LEU A 25 0.22 0.00 -3.64
CA LEU A 25 0.85 0.08 -4.95
C LEU A 25 1.72 -1.17 -5.14
N TYR A 26 1.55 -1.84 -6.28
CA TYR A 26 2.25 -3.10 -6.57
C TYR A 26 3.45 -2.89 -7.49
N ASP A 27 3.39 -1.85 -8.33
CA ASP A 27 4.45 -1.44 -9.23
C ASP A 27 5.12 -0.15 -8.75
N HIS A 28 6.40 0.02 -9.08
CA HIS A 28 7.16 1.23 -8.76
C HIS A 28 6.78 2.41 -9.67
N THR A 29 6.11 2.11 -10.78
CA THR A 29 5.62 3.09 -11.77
C THR A 29 4.20 3.56 -11.48
N ASP A 30 3.48 2.90 -10.56
CA ASP A 30 2.13 3.27 -10.16
C ASP A 30 2.10 4.68 -9.58
N ILE A 31 1.11 5.45 -10.04
CA ILE A 31 0.81 6.77 -9.50
C ILE A 31 -0.17 6.58 -8.35
N LEU A 32 0.14 7.15 -7.18
CA LEU A 32 -0.76 7.09 -6.03
C LEU A 32 -2.07 7.84 -6.36
N PRO A 33 -3.22 7.13 -6.46
CA PRO A 33 -4.51 7.77 -6.75
C PRO A 33 -5.09 8.45 -5.51
N PRO A 34 -6.03 9.40 -5.67
CA PRO A 34 -6.83 9.90 -4.55
C PRO A 34 -7.56 8.76 -3.84
N CYS A 35 -7.76 8.95 -2.53
CA CYS A 35 -8.43 7.96 -1.69
C CYS A 35 -9.83 7.65 -2.24
N PRO A 36 -10.18 6.37 -2.48
CA PRO A 36 -11.47 6.00 -3.07
C PRO A 36 -12.67 6.37 -2.20
N ASP A 37 -12.52 6.37 -0.86
CA ASP A 37 -13.66 6.61 0.03
C ASP A 37 -13.94 8.09 0.34
N CYS A 38 -12.89 8.92 0.41
CA CYS A 38 -13.01 10.30 0.90
C CYS A 38 -12.35 11.36 0.01
N HIS A 39 -11.79 10.92 -1.12
CA HIS A 39 -11.02 11.71 -2.09
C HIS A 39 -9.85 12.49 -1.47
N GLY A 40 -9.35 12.06 -0.30
CA GLY A 40 -8.15 12.60 0.32
C GLY A 40 -6.91 12.36 -0.54
N THR A 41 -5.99 13.33 -0.52
CA THR A 41 -4.76 13.31 -1.33
C THR A 41 -3.50 13.12 -0.50
N ILE A 42 -3.63 12.98 0.83
CA ILE A 42 -2.52 12.88 1.76
C ILE A 42 -2.50 11.50 2.39
N PHE A 43 -1.36 10.83 2.28
CA PHE A 43 -1.12 9.48 2.76
C PHE A 43 0.17 9.42 3.60
N HIS A 44 0.30 8.38 4.41
CA HIS A 44 1.57 7.94 4.97
C HIS A 44 1.84 6.48 4.59
N CYS A 45 3.10 6.11 4.42
CA CYS A 45 3.48 4.71 4.28
C CYS A 45 3.42 4.04 5.67
N TYR A 46 2.72 2.91 5.78
CA TYR A 46 2.85 2.07 6.96
C TYR A 46 4.11 1.23 6.77
N GLU A 47 5.26 1.78 7.13
CA GLU A 47 6.49 0.97 7.20
C GLU A 47 6.33 0.05 8.41
N VAL A 48 6.07 -1.23 8.15
CA VAL A 48 6.11 -2.27 9.17
C VAL A 48 7.52 -2.19 9.76
N GLN A 49 7.66 -1.72 11.00
CA GLN A 49 8.94 -1.49 11.68
C GLN A 49 9.69 -2.79 12.00
N ASN A 50 9.68 -3.79 11.12
CA ASN A 50 10.39 -5.07 11.24
C ASN A 50 10.57 -5.71 9.85
N LYS A 51 11.57 -5.25 9.07
CA LYS A 51 12.01 -5.92 7.83
C LYS A 51 12.76 -7.23 8.15
N SER A 52 12.05 -8.24 8.64
CA SER A 52 12.63 -9.57 8.89
C SER A 52 11.80 -10.75 8.33
N GLN A 53 10.82 -10.53 7.44
CA GLN A 53 9.98 -11.66 6.97
C GLN A 53 9.56 -11.63 5.48
N TYR A 54 10.27 -10.94 4.59
CA TYR A 54 10.03 -11.07 3.14
C TYR A 54 11.12 -11.84 2.38
N GLU A 55 11.92 -12.67 3.06
CA GLU A 55 12.73 -13.68 2.37
C GLU A 55 11.96 -14.98 2.05
N THR A 56 10.69 -15.11 2.45
CA THR A 56 9.91 -16.29 2.05
C THR A 56 8.83 -15.90 1.07
N GLY A 57 9.08 -16.24 -0.18
CA GLY A 57 8.18 -16.01 -1.30
C GLY A 57 6.78 -16.58 -1.08
N TYR A 58 5.85 -15.96 -1.79
CA TYR A 58 4.63 -16.56 -2.33
C TYR A 58 4.29 -17.99 -1.85
N THR A 59 3.37 -18.10 -0.90
CA THR A 59 2.31 -19.13 -0.94
C THR A 59 1.09 -18.65 -0.17
N PHE A 60 0.14 -18.06 -0.88
CA PHE A 60 -1.27 -18.20 -0.51
C PHE A 60 -1.98 -18.70 -1.77
N LEU A 61 -1.81 -19.98 -2.06
CA LEU A 61 -2.86 -20.71 -2.75
C LEU A 61 -3.89 -21.01 -1.66
N PRO A 62 -5.12 -20.47 -1.72
CA PRO A 62 -6.19 -20.95 -0.87
C PRO A 62 -6.39 -22.42 -1.21
N ASP A 63 -6.39 -23.28 -0.20
CA ASP A 63 -6.49 -24.72 -0.33
C ASP A 63 -7.71 -25.08 -1.18
N TYR A 64 -7.45 -25.37 -2.46
CA TYR A 64 -8.41 -25.92 -3.40
C TYR A 64 -8.53 -27.40 -3.08
N HIS A 65 -9.71 -27.75 -2.59
CA HIS A 65 -10.36 -29.05 -2.67
C HIS A 65 -10.10 -30.09 -1.56
N ASN A 66 -11.23 -30.33 -0.88
CA ASN A 66 -11.80 -31.57 -0.34
C ASN A 66 -11.51 -31.90 1.12
#